data_AF-A0A7W1UKU8-F1
#
_entry.id   AF-A0A7W1UKU8-F1
#
_cell.length_a   1.000
_cell.length_b   1.000
_cell.length_c   1.000
_cell.angle_alpha   90.00
_cell.angle_beta   90.00
_cell.angle_gamma   90.00
#
_symmetry.space_group_name_H-M   'P 1'
#
loop_
_entity.id
_entity.type
_entity.pdbx_description
1 polymer ?
#
loop_
_entity_poly.entity_id
_entity_poly.type
_entity_poly.pdbx_seq_one_letter_code
_entity_poly.pdbx_strand_id
1 'polypeptide(L)'
;MSSRIHRTLRIALGFAVLAVASSPGEAQYFGRNKVQYQTFDFRTLRTPNFDIYFYPEEEAAVRDAARMAERWYARLSRILDHRFEQRQPLVLYASSPEFQQTVTTRGELGEGTGGFTEAFKQRVVMPFAYTYEQTDHVLGHELVHAFQYDISGLGRAGGGLEQAARRFQVPLWFTEGMAEYLSVGPVDPHTTMWLRDAAITGQIPSIDRMTRDPRVFPYRWGHAFWAYVGGRWGDAVIGQILKQVGQGVPYEEAFQRILNVSLDDLSEEWHTAIRRAYLPLVADRLEAREAARPLITQRREGGRLNLGPAISPDGRQVAYLSERGFLDVELHLANAETGEFVRTLVRGTAFDPHFSSLRYIYSAGTWAPDNRRLAFSAQRGRSDVLVTLDTRTARILREYRVPGVGEIGNPTWSPDGQTIVFSGLAGGMSNLYALDLGTGQARQLTQDRFGDLHPSYSPDGRTIAFVTERGTDADVAALRFSGYRIALLDVATGQVRMAPQMAGSHNINPEWTRDGRGLF
;
A
#
# COMPACT_ATOMS: atom_id res chain seq x y z
N MET A 1 50.64 -29.92 -21.87
CA MET A 1 50.72 -28.88 -20.81
C MET A 1 49.36 -28.20 -20.77
N SER A 2 48.57 -28.37 -19.70
CA SER A 2 48.44 -27.48 -18.53
C SER A 2 47.79 -26.12 -18.83
N SER A 3 46.87 -25.54 -18.03
CA SER A 3 45.69 -26.02 -17.25
C SER A 3 45.13 -24.83 -16.42
N ARG A 4 43.87 -24.92 -15.95
CA ARG A 4 43.23 -24.02 -14.93
C ARG A 4 42.93 -22.58 -15.42
N ILE A 5 41.97 -21.80 -14.89
CA ILE A 5 41.09 -21.94 -13.70
C ILE A 5 39.69 -21.26 -13.93
N HIS A 6 38.72 -21.44 -13.01
CA HIS A 6 37.32 -20.91 -13.07
C HIS A 6 37.03 -19.76 -12.07
N ARG A 7 35.78 -19.21 -12.10
CA ARG A 7 35.05 -18.37 -11.08
C ARG A 7 35.37 -16.84 -11.12
N THR A 8 34.53 -15.88 -10.69
CA THR A 8 33.10 -15.76 -10.19
C THR A 8 32.59 -14.31 -10.52
N LEU A 9 31.43 -13.71 -10.19
CA LEU A 9 30.19 -13.90 -9.36
C LEU A 9 29.05 -13.08 -10.09
N ARG A 10 27.71 -13.13 -9.95
CA ARG A 10 26.63 -13.68 -9.07
C ARG A 10 26.11 -12.82 -7.88
N ILE A 11 24.79 -12.91 -7.62
CA ILE A 11 23.98 -12.40 -6.45
C ILE A 11 23.77 -10.86 -6.42
N ALA A 12 22.61 -10.26 -6.06
CA ALA A 12 21.29 -10.77 -5.59
C ALA A 12 20.08 -10.02 -6.21
N LEU A 13 18.89 -10.64 -6.16
CA LEU A 13 17.58 -9.97 -6.04
C LEU A 13 16.64 -10.95 -5.31
N GLY A 14 16.02 -10.54 -4.20
CA GLY A 14 15.30 -11.46 -3.30
C GLY A 14 13.78 -11.38 -3.41
N PHE A 15 13.16 -12.39 -4.05
CA PHE A 15 11.73 -12.69 -3.88
C PHE A 15 11.58 -13.88 -2.93
N ALA A 16 10.53 -13.87 -2.10
CA ALA A 16 10.25 -14.92 -1.12
C ALA A 16 8.86 -15.54 -1.34
N VAL A 17 8.82 -16.63 -2.12
CA VAL A 17 7.73 -17.61 -2.09
C VAL A 17 8.37 -19.00 -1.98
N LEU A 18 7.86 -19.82 -1.05
CA LEU A 18 8.45 -21.11 -0.71
C LEU A 18 7.97 -22.23 -1.64
N ALA A 19 8.90 -22.85 -2.37
CA ALA A 19 8.72 -24.16 -3.00
C ALA A 19 9.96 -25.03 -2.72
N VAL A 20 9.75 -26.23 -2.18
CA VAL A 20 10.82 -27.10 -1.68
C VAL A 20 11.06 -28.28 -2.62
N ALA A 21 12.30 -28.45 -3.10
CA ALA A 21 13.00 -29.75 -3.13
C ALA A 21 14.41 -29.67 -3.76
N SER A 22 15.44 -29.60 -2.90
CA SER A 22 16.77 -30.27 -3.00
C SER A 22 17.90 -29.36 -2.47
N SER A 23 18.65 -29.86 -1.49
CA SER A 23 19.50 -29.04 -0.62
C SER A 23 20.98 -29.06 -1.04
N PRO A 24 21.62 -27.88 -1.17
CA PRO A 24 23.07 -27.75 -1.11
C PRO A 24 23.51 -26.79 0.01
N GLY A 25 23.58 -27.30 1.25
CA GLY A 25 24.26 -26.67 2.39
C GLY A 25 23.62 -25.39 2.95
N GLU A 26 23.01 -25.48 4.14
CA GLU A 26 22.64 -24.29 4.92
C GLU A 26 23.90 -23.52 5.35
N ALA A 27 24.13 -22.36 4.74
CA ALA A 27 24.97 -21.33 5.33
C ALA A 27 24.18 -20.68 6.48
N GLN A 28 24.32 -21.23 7.68
CA GLN A 28 23.59 -20.78 8.87
C GLN A 28 23.93 -19.32 9.24
N TYR A 29 23.10 -18.38 8.77
CA TYR A 29 23.22 -16.96 9.09
C TYR A 29 22.59 -16.67 10.47
N PHE A 30 23.23 -17.19 11.52
CA PHE A 30 22.83 -16.96 12.92
C PHE A 30 22.95 -15.47 13.29
N GLY A 31 22.02 -14.99 14.12
CA GLY A 31 22.34 -13.91 15.08
C GLY A 31 21.98 -12.47 14.72
N ARG A 32 20.79 -12.21 14.16
CA ARG A 32 20.08 -10.95 14.46
C ARG A 32 18.69 -11.25 15.04
N ASN A 33 18.50 -10.90 16.31
CA ASN A 33 17.16 -10.84 16.89
C ASN A 33 16.44 -9.61 16.32
N LYS A 34 15.18 -9.78 15.92
CA LYS A 34 14.32 -8.70 15.46
C LYS A 34 14.18 -7.66 16.58
N VAL A 35 14.51 -6.40 16.30
CA VAL A 35 14.62 -5.36 17.34
C VAL A 35 13.21 -4.94 17.79
N GLN A 36 12.92 -5.18 19.07
CA GLN A 36 11.73 -4.66 19.73
C GLN A 36 12.12 -3.41 20.52
N TYR A 37 11.46 -2.30 20.24
CA TYR A 37 11.70 -1.02 20.91
C TYR A 37 10.73 -0.78 22.09
N GLN A 38 9.72 -1.63 22.25
CA GLN A 38 8.72 -1.58 23.32
C GLN A 38 8.11 -2.97 23.60
N THR A 39 7.41 -3.08 24.73
CA THR A 39 6.60 -4.25 25.13
C THR A 39 5.11 -3.89 24.98
N PHE A 40 4.28 -4.83 24.52
CA PHE A 40 2.85 -4.62 24.26
C PHE A 40 1.99 -5.32 25.34
N ASP A 41 1.06 -4.60 25.99
CA ASP A 41 0.06 -5.16 26.93
C ASP A 41 -1.11 -5.78 26.15
N PHE A 42 -0.89 -6.93 25.51
CA PHE A 42 -1.89 -7.58 24.68
C PHE A 42 -3.09 -8.09 25.48
N ARG A 43 -4.26 -7.52 25.19
CA ARG A 43 -5.59 -7.92 25.65
C ARG A 43 -6.33 -8.65 24.53
N THR A 44 -7.42 -9.34 24.87
CA THR A 44 -8.25 -10.06 23.88
C THR A 44 -9.69 -9.57 23.90
N LEU A 45 -10.16 -9.05 22.76
CA LEU A 45 -11.56 -8.81 22.46
C LEU A 45 -12.13 -10.05 21.74
N ARG A 46 -13.26 -10.58 22.20
CA ARG A 46 -13.91 -11.75 21.60
C ARG A 46 -15.16 -11.38 20.83
N THR A 47 -15.31 -11.97 19.65
CA THR A 47 -16.52 -11.90 18.82
C THR A 47 -17.04 -13.33 18.56
N PRO A 48 -18.17 -13.53 17.85
CA PRO A 48 -18.60 -14.87 17.44
C PRO A 48 -17.52 -15.67 16.69
N ASN A 49 -16.83 -15.06 15.72
CA ASN A 49 -15.92 -15.74 14.79
C ASN A 49 -14.42 -15.39 14.98
N PHE A 50 -14.08 -14.41 15.83
CA PHE A 50 -12.70 -13.93 16.03
C PHE A 50 -12.29 -13.83 17.51
N ASP A 51 -11.04 -14.17 17.79
CA ASP A 51 -10.32 -13.79 19.02
C ASP A 51 -9.29 -12.71 18.63
N ILE A 52 -9.53 -11.46 19.02
CA ILE A 52 -8.82 -10.28 18.52
C ILE A 52 -7.84 -9.76 19.58
N TYR A 53 -6.56 -9.66 19.24
CA TYR A 53 -5.47 -9.27 20.12
C TYR A 53 -5.03 -7.83 19.83
N PHE A 54 -5.02 -6.99 20.86
CA PHE A 54 -4.80 -5.55 20.78
C PHE A 54 -4.26 -4.98 22.11
N TYR A 55 -3.81 -3.72 22.16
CA TYR A 55 -3.39 -2.99 23.36
C TYR A 55 -4.23 -1.72 23.61
N PRO A 56 -4.32 -1.21 24.85
CA PRO A 56 -5.35 -0.26 25.28
C PRO A 56 -5.44 1.04 24.47
N GLU A 57 -4.31 1.51 23.96
CA GLU A 57 -4.15 2.74 23.19
C GLU A 57 -4.99 2.78 21.91
N GLU A 58 -5.37 1.62 21.37
CA GLU A 58 -6.13 1.48 20.12
C GLU A 58 -7.55 0.91 20.30
N GLU A 59 -8.04 0.76 21.54
CA GLU A 59 -9.30 0.04 21.85
C GLU A 59 -10.52 0.58 21.08
N ALA A 60 -10.57 1.89 20.82
CA ALA A 60 -11.66 2.52 20.05
C ALA A 60 -11.69 2.03 18.60
N ALA A 61 -10.54 1.97 17.93
CA ALA A 61 -10.41 1.51 16.55
C ALA A 61 -10.59 -0.02 16.45
N VAL A 62 -10.11 -0.77 17.45
CA VAL A 62 -10.29 -2.24 17.55
C VAL A 62 -11.77 -2.63 17.63
N ARG A 63 -12.59 -1.84 18.33
CA ARG A 63 -14.04 -2.09 18.41
C ARG A 63 -14.75 -1.87 17.08
N ASP A 64 -14.23 -0.98 16.22
CA ASP A 64 -14.73 -0.81 14.85
C ASP A 64 -14.19 -1.92 13.92
N ALA A 65 -12.89 -2.25 14.00
CA ALA A 65 -12.26 -3.34 13.25
C ALA A 65 -12.87 -4.73 13.57
N ALA A 66 -13.26 -4.99 14.81
CA ALA A 66 -13.99 -6.20 15.21
C ALA A 66 -15.34 -6.34 14.48
N ARG A 67 -16.04 -5.21 14.28
CA ARG A 67 -17.29 -5.17 13.51
C ARG A 67 -17.02 -5.32 12.00
N MET A 68 -15.92 -4.75 11.49
CA MET A 68 -15.48 -4.94 10.10
C MET A 68 -15.18 -6.43 9.83
N ALA A 69 -14.44 -7.11 10.73
CA ALA A 69 -14.11 -8.53 10.61
C ALA A 69 -15.37 -9.42 10.55
N GLU A 70 -16.34 -9.20 11.45
CA GLU A 70 -17.62 -9.92 11.43
C GLU A 70 -18.46 -9.63 10.17
N ARG A 71 -18.42 -8.40 9.65
CA ARG A 71 -19.05 -8.05 8.36
C ARG A 71 -18.38 -8.77 7.19
N TRP A 72 -17.04 -8.82 7.16
CA TRP A 72 -16.27 -9.54 6.15
C TRP A 72 -16.51 -11.04 6.21
N TYR A 73 -16.48 -11.63 7.39
CA TYR A 73 -16.85 -13.03 7.59
C TYR A 73 -18.26 -13.31 7.04
N ALA A 74 -19.25 -12.48 7.39
CA ALA A 74 -20.61 -12.62 6.90
C ALA A 74 -20.75 -12.47 5.37
N ARG A 75 -19.87 -11.70 4.71
CA ARG A 75 -19.82 -11.62 3.23
C ARG A 75 -19.13 -12.84 2.62
N LEU A 76 -17.89 -13.11 3.03
CA LEU A 76 -17.03 -14.13 2.44
C LEU A 76 -17.56 -15.54 2.67
N SER A 77 -18.12 -15.84 3.85
CA SER A 77 -18.75 -17.14 4.13
C SER A 77 -19.92 -17.49 3.20
N ARG A 78 -20.59 -16.49 2.62
CA ARG A 78 -21.66 -16.69 1.62
C ARG A 78 -21.11 -16.83 0.20
N ILE A 79 -20.15 -15.99 -0.19
CA ILE A 79 -19.56 -16.01 -1.54
C ILE A 79 -18.73 -17.30 -1.75
N LEU A 80 -17.98 -17.70 -0.73
CA LEU A 80 -17.14 -18.90 -0.75
C LEU A 80 -17.89 -20.15 -0.22
N ASP A 81 -19.15 -20.00 0.21
CA ASP A 81 -20.02 -21.06 0.73
C ASP A 81 -19.31 -21.91 1.81
N HIS A 82 -18.62 -21.25 2.73
CA HIS A 82 -17.74 -21.89 3.72
C HIS A 82 -17.86 -21.23 5.09
N ARG A 83 -17.53 -21.97 6.15
CA ARG A 83 -17.46 -21.45 7.53
C ARG A 83 -16.17 -21.94 8.16
N PHE A 84 -15.48 -21.07 8.90
CA PHE A 84 -14.26 -21.47 9.61
C PHE A 84 -14.59 -22.59 10.61
N GLU A 85 -13.70 -23.59 10.70
CA GLU A 85 -13.85 -24.71 11.65
C GLU A 85 -13.62 -24.29 13.11
N GLN A 86 -12.98 -23.13 13.33
CA GLN A 86 -12.68 -22.52 14.62
C GLN A 86 -12.73 -20.99 14.52
N ARG A 87 -12.57 -20.27 15.65
CA ARG A 87 -12.39 -18.82 15.60
C ARG A 87 -11.01 -18.47 15.06
N GLN A 88 -10.96 -17.45 14.22
CA GLN A 88 -9.72 -16.97 13.63
C GLN A 88 -9.05 -15.96 14.57
N PRO A 89 -7.77 -16.14 14.97
CA PRO A 89 -7.02 -15.11 15.67
C PRO A 89 -6.72 -13.92 14.73
N LEU A 90 -6.99 -12.71 15.21
CA LEU A 90 -6.65 -11.45 14.54
C LEU A 90 -5.74 -10.65 15.46
N VAL A 91 -4.55 -10.25 15.01
CA VAL A 91 -3.60 -9.45 15.79
C VAL A 91 -3.47 -8.07 15.16
N LEU A 92 -3.84 -7.03 15.92
CA LEU A 92 -3.83 -5.64 15.49
C LEU A 92 -2.66 -4.87 16.12
N TYR A 93 -2.26 -3.77 15.47
CA TYR A 93 -1.27 -2.81 15.95
C TYR A 93 -1.68 -1.38 15.55
N ALA A 94 -1.52 -0.41 16.43
CA ALA A 94 -1.85 1.00 16.20
C ALA A 94 -1.16 1.62 14.97
N SER A 95 -0.03 1.07 14.54
CA SER A 95 0.79 1.63 13.45
C SER A 95 1.73 0.59 12.79
N SER A 96 2.13 0.87 11.54
CA SER A 96 3.14 0.11 10.79
C SER A 96 4.49 -0.04 11.52
N PRO A 97 5.11 1.00 12.14
CA PRO A 97 6.38 0.84 12.86
C PRO A 97 6.25 -0.03 14.13
N GLU A 98 5.03 -0.24 14.64
CA GLU A 98 4.76 -1.18 15.74
C GLU A 98 4.51 -2.61 15.22
N PHE A 99 3.74 -2.76 14.13
CA PHE A 99 3.59 -4.02 13.40
C PHE A 99 4.94 -4.56 12.88
N GLN A 100 5.84 -3.70 12.41
CA GLN A 100 7.19 -4.08 11.99
C GLN A 100 8.02 -4.70 13.13
N GLN A 101 7.69 -4.45 14.41
CA GLN A 101 8.33 -5.08 15.57
C GLN A 101 7.72 -6.45 15.93
N THR A 102 6.73 -6.95 15.16
CA THR A 102 6.03 -8.19 15.47
C THR A 102 6.94 -9.42 15.42
N VAL A 103 6.88 -10.24 16.47
CA VAL A 103 7.54 -11.56 16.56
C VAL A 103 6.65 -12.69 16.04
N THR A 104 5.51 -12.37 15.43
CA THR A 104 4.61 -13.37 14.83
C THR A 104 5.24 -14.04 13.60
N THR A 105 6.06 -13.32 12.85
CA THR A 105 6.92 -13.83 11.76
C THR A 105 8.41 -13.69 12.13
N ARG A 106 9.26 -14.51 11.49
CA ARG A 106 10.74 -14.45 11.62
C ARG A 106 11.40 -13.46 10.66
N GLY A 107 10.67 -12.98 9.66
CA GLY A 107 11.18 -11.99 8.69
C GLY A 107 11.13 -10.56 9.23
N GLU A 108 11.98 -9.71 8.67
CA GLU A 108 11.74 -8.26 8.64
C GLU A 108 10.53 -7.98 7.72
N LEU A 109 9.77 -6.94 8.02
CA LEU A 109 8.56 -6.56 7.29
C LEU A 109 8.80 -5.24 6.56
N GLY A 110 8.43 -5.19 5.29
CA GLY A 110 8.62 -3.99 4.48
C GLY A 110 7.59 -2.91 4.82
N GLU A 111 7.88 -1.67 4.43
CA GLU A 111 6.94 -0.53 4.57
C GLU A 111 5.62 -0.79 3.82
N GLY A 112 5.69 -1.49 2.68
CA GLY A 112 4.52 -1.84 1.86
C GLY A 112 3.75 -3.09 2.32
N THR A 113 4.09 -3.70 3.45
CA THR A 113 3.34 -4.84 3.98
C THR A 113 2.16 -4.34 4.81
N GLY A 114 0.98 -4.25 4.20
CA GLY A 114 -0.26 -3.86 4.89
C GLY A 114 -0.81 -4.90 5.87
N GLY A 115 -0.43 -6.17 5.73
CA GLY A 115 -0.85 -7.28 6.58
C GLY A 115 -0.16 -8.58 6.19
N PHE A 116 -0.45 -9.67 6.90
CA PHE A 116 -0.30 -11.04 6.39
C PHE A 116 -1.16 -12.05 7.16
N THR A 117 -1.48 -13.17 6.51
CA THR A 117 -2.15 -14.32 7.12
C THR A 117 -1.21 -15.52 7.24
N GLU A 118 -0.94 -15.99 8.46
CA GLU A 118 -0.11 -17.17 8.70
C GLU A 118 -0.94 -18.46 8.60
N ALA A 119 -0.81 -19.20 7.49
CA ALA A 119 -1.55 -20.44 7.25
C ALA A 119 -1.48 -21.47 8.40
N PHE A 120 -0.29 -21.71 8.99
CA PHE A 120 -0.13 -22.75 10.02
C PHE A 120 -0.83 -22.44 11.35
N LYS A 121 -0.94 -21.17 11.72
CA LYS A 121 -1.68 -20.74 12.93
C LYS A 121 -3.04 -20.14 12.61
N GLN A 122 -3.45 -20.21 11.35
CA GLN A 122 -4.65 -19.60 10.77
C GLN A 122 -4.94 -18.21 11.38
N ARG A 123 -3.96 -17.29 11.34
CA ARG A 123 -4.10 -15.97 11.97
C ARG A 123 -3.77 -14.82 11.04
N VAL A 124 -4.57 -13.75 11.14
CA VAL A 124 -4.33 -12.47 10.47
C VAL A 124 -3.49 -11.59 11.39
N VAL A 125 -2.49 -10.90 10.84
CA VAL A 125 -1.64 -9.94 11.56
C VAL A 125 -1.51 -8.67 10.72
N MET A 126 -1.94 -7.52 11.23
CA MET A 126 -1.91 -6.25 10.48
C MET A 126 -1.82 -5.03 11.41
N PRO A 127 -1.25 -3.89 10.97
CA PRO A 127 -1.50 -2.60 11.59
C PRO A 127 -2.86 -2.03 11.18
N PHE A 128 -3.29 -0.98 11.87
CA PHE A 128 -4.24 -0.01 11.30
C PHE A 128 -3.59 0.73 10.14
N ALA A 129 -4.35 0.98 9.08
CA ALA A 129 -3.93 1.85 7.99
C ALA A 129 -4.23 3.32 8.33
N TYR A 130 -3.85 4.22 7.43
CA TYR A 130 -4.09 5.67 7.58
C TYR A 130 -5.59 6.04 7.54
N THR A 131 -6.43 5.22 6.91
CA THR A 131 -7.89 5.39 6.81
C THR A 131 -8.63 4.11 7.20
N TYR A 132 -9.91 4.26 7.53
CA TYR A 132 -10.77 3.10 7.82
C TYR A 132 -11.14 2.32 6.54
N GLU A 133 -11.28 2.99 5.40
CA GLU A 133 -11.45 2.39 4.07
C GLU A 133 -10.26 1.48 3.70
N GLN A 134 -9.01 1.93 3.92
CA GLN A 134 -7.82 1.07 3.74
C GLN A 134 -7.78 -0.08 4.76
N THR A 135 -8.08 0.19 6.03
CA THR A 135 -8.07 -0.84 7.08
C THR A 135 -9.10 -1.94 6.79
N ASP A 136 -10.30 -1.56 6.34
CA ASP A 136 -11.39 -2.46 5.99
C ASP A 136 -11.06 -3.29 4.73
N HIS A 137 -10.46 -2.68 3.70
CA HIS A 137 -9.97 -3.40 2.52
C HIS A 137 -8.89 -4.43 2.87
N VAL A 138 -7.85 -4.05 3.63
CA VAL A 138 -6.75 -4.96 4.01
C VAL A 138 -7.28 -6.10 4.89
N LEU A 139 -8.14 -5.80 5.85
CA LEU A 139 -8.81 -6.81 6.67
C LEU A 139 -9.65 -7.77 5.81
N GLY A 140 -10.37 -7.26 4.82
CA GLY A 140 -11.10 -8.08 3.84
C GLY A 140 -10.17 -8.98 3.01
N HIS A 141 -9.03 -8.45 2.54
CA HIS A 141 -8.03 -9.16 1.76
C HIS A 141 -7.41 -10.33 2.54
N GLU A 142 -6.93 -10.06 3.76
CA GLU A 142 -6.37 -11.09 4.64
C GLU A 142 -7.41 -12.16 5.04
N LEU A 143 -8.68 -11.75 5.24
CA LEU A 143 -9.74 -12.71 5.49
C LEU A 143 -10.03 -13.61 4.28
N VAL A 144 -9.80 -13.17 3.04
CA VAL A 144 -9.86 -14.07 1.87
C VAL A 144 -8.75 -15.12 1.94
N HIS A 145 -7.52 -14.75 2.31
CA HIS A 145 -6.45 -15.73 2.54
C HIS A 145 -6.78 -16.72 3.67
N ALA A 146 -7.39 -16.25 4.76
CA ALA A 146 -7.91 -17.11 5.83
C ALA A 146 -8.89 -18.17 5.29
N PHE A 147 -9.84 -17.78 4.44
CA PHE A 147 -10.75 -18.72 3.76
C PHE A 147 -10.01 -19.64 2.78
N GLN A 148 -9.06 -19.13 1.98
CA GLN A 148 -8.25 -19.95 1.05
C GLN A 148 -7.50 -21.06 1.78
N TYR A 149 -6.87 -20.77 2.93
CA TYR A 149 -6.16 -21.77 3.73
C TYR A 149 -7.12 -22.78 4.39
N ASP A 150 -8.25 -22.33 4.93
CA ASP A 150 -9.20 -23.23 5.62
C ASP A 150 -9.92 -24.20 4.65
N ILE A 151 -10.28 -23.71 3.45
CA ILE A 151 -10.91 -24.49 2.36
C ILE A 151 -9.93 -25.49 1.74
N SER A 152 -8.66 -25.11 1.55
CA SER A 152 -7.61 -26.01 1.02
C SER A 152 -7.02 -26.96 2.07
N GLY A 153 -7.32 -26.74 3.35
CA GLY A 153 -6.73 -27.47 4.47
C GLY A 153 -5.25 -27.19 4.72
N LEU A 154 -4.69 -26.14 4.13
CA LEU A 154 -3.34 -25.66 4.43
C LEU A 154 -3.27 -25.21 5.90
N GLY A 155 -2.41 -25.87 6.67
CA GLY A 155 -2.19 -25.58 8.10
C GLY A 155 -2.88 -26.54 9.08
N ARG A 156 -3.79 -27.42 8.61
CA ARG A 156 -4.48 -28.38 9.50
C ARG A 156 -3.50 -29.35 10.18
N ALA A 157 -3.58 -29.45 11.51
CA ALA A 157 -2.76 -30.37 12.29
C ALA A 157 -3.00 -31.84 11.88
N GLY A 158 -1.92 -32.58 11.64
CA GLY A 158 -1.97 -33.97 11.12
C GLY A 158 -2.07 -34.08 9.59
N GLY A 159 -2.47 -33.01 8.88
CA GLY A 159 -2.30 -32.93 7.44
C GLY A 159 -0.84 -32.69 7.08
N GLY A 160 -0.23 -33.60 6.30
CA GLY A 160 1.17 -33.44 5.89
C GLY A 160 1.36 -32.18 5.05
N LEU A 161 2.07 -31.18 5.59
CA LEU A 161 2.29 -29.85 4.98
C LEU A 161 2.64 -29.93 3.49
N GLU A 162 3.56 -30.83 3.14
CA GLU A 162 4.04 -31.03 1.78
C GLU A 162 2.94 -31.56 0.85
N GLN A 163 2.02 -32.40 1.33
CA GLN A 163 0.91 -32.91 0.52
C GLN A 163 -0.17 -31.86 0.30
N ALA A 164 -0.45 -31.01 1.30
CA ALA A 164 -1.38 -29.89 1.12
C ALA A 164 -0.79 -28.82 0.18
N ALA A 165 0.48 -28.45 0.36
CA ALA A 165 1.18 -27.49 -0.51
C ALA A 165 1.41 -28.01 -1.94
N ARG A 166 1.51 -29.33 -2.14
CA ARG A 166 1.53 -29.96 -3.49
C ARG A 166 0.15 -30.00 -4.16
N ARG A 167 -0.96 -29.93 -3.41
CA ARG A 167 -2.33 -29.89 -3.95
C ARG A 167 -2.76 -28.47 -4.29
N PHE A 168 -2.48 -27.50 -3.41
CA PHE A 168 -2.84 -26.10 -3.61
C PHE A 168 -1.73 -25.31 -4.34
N GLN A 169 -1.27 -25.82 -5.48
CA GLN A 169 -0.32 -25.12 -6.36
C GLN A 169 -1.08 -24.23 -7.34
N VAL A 170 -1.40 -23.02 -6.89
CA VAL A 170 -2.08 -21.98 -7.69
C VAL A 170 -1.15 -20.81 -8.03
N PRO A 171 -1.36 -20.13 -9.18
CA PRO A 171 -0.62 -18.91 -9.52
C PRO A 171 -0.94 -17.74 -8.59
N LEU A 172 -0.02 -16.78 -8.43
CA LEU A 172 -0.25 -15.60 -7.59
C LEU A 172 -1.42 -14.72 -8.06
N TRP A 173 -1.70 -14.64 -9.37
CA TRP A 173 -2.89 -13.92 -9.86
C TRP A 173 -4.20 -14.56 -9.37
N PHE A 174 -4.19 -15.87 -9.07
CA PHE A 174 -5.36 -16.58 -8.54
C PHE A 174 -5.56 -16.22 -7.06
N THR A 175 -4.52 -16.29 -6.23
CA THR A 175 -4.63 -16.03 -4.77
C THR A 175 -4.79 -14.55 -4.45
N GLU A 176 -3.84 -13.73 -4.88
CA GLU A 176 -3.77 -12.30 -4.59
C GLU A 176 -4.88 -11.54 -5.31
N GLY A 177 -5.15 -11.91 -6.56
CA GLY A 177 -6.23 -11.31 -7.35
C GLY A 177 -7.61 -11.62 -6.81
N MET A 178 -7.82 -12.80 -6.22
CA MET A 178 -9.08 -13.15 -5.55
C MET A 178 -9.24 -12.36 -4.25
N ALA A 179 -8.17 -12.19 -3.49
CA ALA A 179 -8.16 -11.42 -2.25
C ALA A 179 -8.40 -9.91 -2.52
N GLU A 180 -7.74 -9.33 -3.52
CA GLU A 180 -8.04 -7.98 -4.03
C GLU A 180 -9.49 -7.88 -4.54
N TYR A 181 -9.94 -8.78 -5.42
CA TYR A 181 -11.29 -8.67 -6.00
C TYR A 181 -12.40 -8.78 -4.95
N LEU A 182 -12.30 -9.72 -4.01
CA LEU A 182 -13.35 -9.92 -3.02
C LEU A 182 -13.35 -8.83 -1.92
N SER A 183 -12.22 -8.14 -1.70
CA SER A 183 -12.10 -7.03 -0.74
C SER A 183 -12.41 -5.65 -1.34
N VAL A 184 -11.93 -5.35 -2.55
CA VAL A 184 -12.17 -4.07 -3.26
C VAL A 184 -13.50 -4.09 -4.01
N GLY A 185 -13.89 -5.24 -4.57
CA GLY A 185 -15.04 -5.38 -5.46
C GLY A 185 -14.73 -5.06 -6.93
N PRO A 186 -15.75 -5.03 -7.81
CA PRO A 186 -15.58 -5.01 -9.27
C PRO A 186 -15.15 -3.68 -9.89
N VAL A 187 -15.05 -2.60 -9.12
CA VAL A 187 -14.69 -1.27 -9.63
C VAL A 187 -13.57 -0.68 -8.78
N ASP A 188 -12.36 -0.66 -9.34
CA ASP A 188 -11.17 -0.03 -8.76
C ASP A 188 -10.59 0.98 -9.76
N PRO A 189 -10.50 2.28 -9.42
CA PRO A 189 -9.83 3.28 -10.25
C PRO A 189 -8.35 2.98 -10.54
N HIS A 190 -7.61 2.37 -9.62
CA HIS A 190 -6.19 2.03 -9.82
C HIS A 190 -6.03 0.89 -10.83
N THR A 191 -6.79 -0.20 -10.70
CA THR A 191 -6.83 -1.26 -11.71
C THR A 191 -7.36 -0.73 -13.05
N THR A 192 -8.37 0.14 -13.04
CA THR A 192 -8.90 0.79 -14.26
C THR A 192 -7.84 1.59 -15.01
N MET A 193 -6.92 2.26 -14.30
CA MET A 193 -5.78 2.94 -14.91
C MET A 193 -4.83 1.95 -15.62
N TRP A 194 -4.50 0.82 -14.97
CA TRP A 194 -3.65 -0.23 -15.56
C TRP A 194 -4.29 -0.86 -16.80
N LEU A 195 -5.59 -1.16 -16.75
CA LEU A 195 -6.32 -1.73 -17.89
C LEU A 195 -6.39 -0.76 -19.08
N ARG A 196 -6.52 0.55 -18.82
CA ARG A 196 -6.50 1.58 -19.87
C ARG A 196 -5.13 1.69 -20.54
N ASP A 197 -4.05 1.77 -19.77
CA ASP A 197 -2.68 1.84 -20.29
C ASP A 197 -2.31 0.59 -21.11
N ALA A 198 -2.65 -0.60 -20.61
CA ALA A 198 -2.43 -1.85 -21.32
C ALA A 198 -3.30 -1.99 -22.59
N ALA A 199 -4.51 -1.41 -22.61
CA ALA A 199 -5.34 -1.36 -23.82
C ALA A 199 -4.73 -0.45 -24.89
N ILE A 200 -4.25 0.75 -24.52
CA ILE A 200 -3.56 1.69 -25.43
C ILE A 200 -2.29 1.05 -25.98
N THR A 201 -1.43 0.52 -25.11
CA THR A 201 -0.10 0.01 -25.47
C THR A 201 -0.11 -1.39 -26.08
N GLY A 202 -1.26 -2.08 -26.06
CA GLY A 202 -1.40 -3.47 -26.50
C GLY A 202 -0.75 -4.50 -25.58
N GLN A 203 -0.43 -4.15 -24.33
CA GLN A 203 0.38 -4.97 -23.40
C GLN A 203 -0.43 -5.77 -22.37
N ILE A 204 -1.69 -6.09 -22.68
CA ILE A 204 -2.54 -6.95 -21.82
C ILE A 204 -1.88 -8.35 -21.71
N PRO A 205 -1.60 -8.88 -20.50
CA PRO A 205 -1.02 -10.21 -20.33
C PRO A 205 -2.09 -11.29 -20.53
N SER A 206 -1.74 -12.39 -21.21
CA SER A 206 -2.57 -13.61 -21.20
C SER A 206 -2.54 -14.28 -19.83
N ILE A 207 -3.52 -15.13 -19.53
CA ILE A 207 -3.58 -15.86 -18.25
C ILE A 207 -2.33 -16.74 -18.06
N ASP A 208 -1.86 -17.41 -19.12
CA ASP A 208 -0.58 -18.13 -19.12
C ASP A 208 0.61 -17.24 -18.75
N ARG A 209 0.66 -16.02 -19.30
CA ARG A 209 1.71 -15.05 -18.95
C ARG A 209 1.60 -14.59 -17.51
N MET A 210 0.39 -14.37 -16.97
CA MET A 210 0.20 -14.09 -15.54
C MET A 210 0.70 -15.25 -14.66
N THR A 211 0.58 -16.50 -15.12
CA THR A 211 1.08 -17.69 -14.42
C THR A 211 2.61 -17.81 -14.49
N ARG A 212 3.23 -17.50 -15.63
CA ARG A 212 4.65 -17.84 -15.91
C ARG A 212 5.65 -16.69 -15.81
N ASP A 213 5.21 -15.43 -15.94
CA ASP A 213 6.09 -14.25 -15.96
C ASP A 213 6.05 -13.50 -14.61
N PRO A 214 7.02 -13.71 -13.69
CA PRO A 214 7.01 -13.11 -12.35
C PRO A 214 7.22 -11.58 -12.34
N ARG A 215 7.29 -10.94 -13.51
CA ARG A 215 7.27 -9.47 -13.67
C ARG A 215 5.85 -8.93 -13.85
N VAL A 216 4.85 -9.78 -14.10
CA VAL A 216 3.44 -9.37 -14.15
C VAL A 216 2.92 -9.25 -12.72
N PHE A 217 2.45 -8.05 -12.35
CA PHE A 217 2.02 -7.76 -10.99
C PHE A 217 0.67 -8.47 -10.68
N PRO A 218 0.62 -9.46 -9.78
CA PRO A 218 -0.52 -10.39 -9.70
C PRO A 218 -1.77 -9.76 -9.13
N TYR A 219 -1.63 -8.77 -8.24
CA TYR A 219 -2.73 -8.11 -7.53
C TYR A 219 -3.71 -7.41 -8.50
N ARG A 220 -3.26 -6.40 -9.26
CA ARG A 220 -4.13 -5.63 -10.18
C ARG A 220 -4.59 -6.45 -11.39
N TRP A 221 -3.74 -7.33 -11.91
CA TRP A 221 -4.12 -8.18 -13.06
C TRP A 221 -5.08 -9.31 -12.67
N GLY A 222 -4.87 -9.94 -11.51
CA GLY A 222 -5.78 -10.92 -10.96
C GLY A 222 -7.10 -10.29 -10.48
N HIS A 223 -7.08 -9.08 -9.90
CA HIS A 223 -8.29 -8.30 -9.59
C HIS A 223 -9.14 -8.10 -10.85
N ALA A 224 -8.55 -7.56 -11.92
CA ALA A 224 -9.23 -7.34 -13.20
C ALA A 224 -9.78 -8.62 -13.84
N PHE A 225 -9.08 -9.75 -13.65
CA PHE A 225 -9.52 -11.05 -14.16
C PHE A 225 -10.70 -11.61 -13.34
N TRP A 226 -10.61 -11.60 -12.01
CA TRP A 226 -11.72 -12.04 -11.15
C TRP A 226 -12.93 -11.10 -11.24
N ALA A 227 -12.73 -9.80 -11.48
CA ALA A 227 -13.81 -8.86 -11.78
C ALA A 227 -14.53 -9.18 -13.09
N TYR A 228 -13.80 -9.66 -14.11
CA TYR A 228 -14.39 -10.14 -15.35
C TYR A 228 -15.17 -11.45 -15.15
N VAL A 229 -14.63 -12.39 -14.37
CA VAL A 229 -15.30 -13.68 -14.05
C VAL A 229 -16.56 -13.44 -13.20
N GLY A 230 -16.45 -12.71 -12.09
CA GLY A 230 -17.59 -12.36 -11.23
C GLY A 230 -18.63 -11.51 -11.97
N GLY A 231 -18.21 -10.57 -12.82
CA GLY A 231 -19.11 -9.75 -13.63
C GLY A 231 -19.89 -10.50 -14.71
N ARG A 232 -19.42 -11.68 -15.17
CA ARG A 232 -20.06 -12.47 -16.24
C ARG A 232 -20.77 -13.73 -15.75
N TRP A 233 -20.29 -14.38 -14.68
CA TRP A 233 -20.86 -15.61 -14.13
C TRP A 233 -21.39 -15.46 -12.68
N GLY A 234 -21.13 -14.35 -12.01
CA GLY A 234 -21.50 -14.08 -10.62
C GLY A 234 -20.51 -14.64 -9.58
N ASP A 235 -20.26 -13.89 -8.50
CA ASP A 235 -19.25 -14.17 -7.47
C ASP A 235 -19.27 -15.61 -6.91
N ALA A 236 -20.43 -16.28 -6.92
CA ALA A 236 -20.59 -17.65 -6.44
C ALA A 236 -19.70 -18.68 -7.17
N VAL A 237 -19.32 -18.45 -8.43
CA VAL A 237 -18.40 -19.37 -9.15
C VAL A 237 -16.99 -19.34 -8.58
N ILE A 238 -16.60 -18.23 -7.94
CA ILE A 238 -15.27 -18.06 -7.33
C ILE A 238 -15.11 -19.05 -6.16
N GLY A 239 -16.14 -19.16 -5.32
CA GLY A 239 -16.21 -20.19 -4.27
C GLY A 239 -16.19 -21.61 -4.81
N GLN A 240 -16.91 -21.88 -5.90
CA GLN A 240 -16.95 -23.21 -6.53
C GLN A 240 -15.59 -23.63 -7.10
N ILE A 241 -14.91 -22.71 -7.81
CA ILE A 241 -13.56 -22.94 -8.37
C ILE A 241 -12.55 -23.14 -7.22
N LEU A 242 -12.58 -22.28 -6.19
CA LEU A 242 -11.70 -22.41 -5.02
C LEU A 242 -11.89 -23.77 -4.30
N LYS A 243 -13.13 -24.26 -4.19
CA LYS A 243 -13.43 -25.59 -3.59
C LYS A 243 -12.89 -26.75 -4.44
N GLN A 244 -13.04 -26.72 -5.77
CA GLN A 244 -12.44 -27.73 -6.66
C GLN A 244 -10.91 -27.75 -6.51
N VAL A 245 -10.28 -26.58 -6.51
CA VAL A 245 -8.83 -26.44 -6.33
C VAL A 245 -8.36 -26.89 -4.94
N GLY A 246 -9.10 -26.55 -3.87
CA GLY A 246 -8.82 -27.02 -2.51
C GLY A 246 -8.91 -28.56 -2.37
N GLN A 247 -9.73 -29.21 -3.20
CA GLN A 247 -9.82 -30.67 -3.30
C GLN A 247 -8.69 -31.30 -4.15
N GLY A 248 -7.80 -30.49 -4.74
CA GLY A 248 -6.66 -30.94 -5.55
C GLY A 248 -6.93 -31.09 -7.04
N VAL A 249 -8.02 -30.52 -7.57
CA VAL A 249 -8.26 -30.40 -9.02
C VAL A 249 -7.35 -29.28 -9.57
N PRO A 250 -6.65 -29.48 -10.70
CA PRO A 250 -5.90 -28.41 -11.36
C PRO A 250 -6.78 -27.18 -11.63
N TYR A 251 -6.25 -25.97 -11.41
CA TYR A 251 -7.08 -24.76 -11.50
C TYR A 251 -7.61 -24.55 -12.92
N GLU A 252 -6.82 -24.90 -13.95
CA GLU A 252 -7.23 -24.88 -15.36
C GLU A 252 -8.46 -25.78 -15.61
N GLU A 253 -8.47 -26.97 -15.01
CA GLU A 253 -9.59 -27.90 -15.09
C GLU A 253 -10.79 -27.39 -14.27
N ALA A 254 -10.57 -26.77 -13.12
CA ALA A 254 -11.63 -26.17 -12.31
C ALA A 254 -12.36 -25.03 -13.06
N PHE A 255 -11.62 -24.15 -13.77
CA PHE A 255 -12.21 -23.15 -14.65
C PHE A 255 -13.02 -23.80 -15.79
N GLN A 256 -12.45 -24.80 -16.49
CA GLN A 256 -13.12 -25.50 -17.58
C GLN A 256 -14.40 -26.22 -17.12
N ARG A 257 -14.40 -26.85 -15.94
CA ARG A 257 -15.56 -27.55 -15.36
C ARG A 257 -16.68 -26.61 -14.92
N ILE A 258 -16.35 -25.44 -14.37
CA ILE A 258 -17.34 -24.53 -13.75
C ILE A 258 -17.85 -23.46 -14.73
N LEU A 259 -16.99 -22.91 -15.60
CA LEU A 259 -17.37 -21.88 -16.57
C LEU A 259 -17.75 -22.44 -17.95
N ASN A 260 -17.38 -23.69 -18.24
CA ASN A 260 -17.47 -24.32 -19.57
C ASN A 260 -16.71 -23.57 -20.68
N VAL A 261 -15.59 -22.93 -20.31
CA VAL A 261 -14.68 -22.20 -21.22
C VAL A 261 -13.23 -22.50 -20.81
N SER A 262 -12.31 -22.65 -21.76
CA SER A 262 -10.89 -22.88 -21.47
C SER A 262 -10.19 -21.60 -21.01
N LEU A 263 -9.05 -21.70 -20.32
CA LEU A 263 -8.31 -20.48 -19.94
C LEU A 263 -7.75 -19.70 -21.13
N ASP A 264 -7.44 -20.36 -22.25
CA ASP A 264 -6.95 -19.68 -23.45
C ASP A 264 -8.08 -18.89 -24.15
N ASP A 265 -9.24 -19.50 -24.32
CA ASP A 265 -10.44 -18.82 -24.85
C ASP A 265 -10.86 -17.66 -23.94
N LEU A 266 -10.87 -17.90 -22.62
CA LEU A 266 -11.22 -16.91 -21.60
C LEU A 266 -10.24 -15.73 -21.58
N SER A 267 -8.96 -15.98 -21.88
CA SER A 267 -7.94 -14.94 -22.04
C SER A 267 -8.26 -14.03 -23.23
N GLU A 268 -8.60 -14.58 -24.39
CA GLU A 268 -8.93 -13.78 -25.58
C GLU A 268 -10.28 -13.04 -25.45
N GLU A 269 -11.29 -13.67 -24.82
CA GLU A 269 -12.56 -12.99 -24.50
C GLU A 269 -12.34 -11.82 -23.52
N TRP A 270 -11.51 -12.00 -22.49
CA TRP A 270 -11.14 -10.95 -21.52
C TRP A 270 -10.36 -9.82 -22.17
N HIS A 271 -9.35 -10.13 -22.99
CA HIS A 271 -8.60 -9.13 -23.77
C HIS A 271 -9.50 -8.36 -24.74
N THR A 272 -10.52 -9.02 -25.30
CA THR A 272 -11.54 -8.39 -26.15
C THR A 272 -12.45 -7.48 -25.34
N ALA A 273 -12.85 -7.87 -24.12
CA ALA A 273 -13.65 -7.05 -23.22
C ALA A 273 -12.90 -5.78 -22.78
N ILE A 274 -11.62 -5.90 -22.37
CA ILE A 274 -10.74 -4.78 -22.02
C ILE A 274 -10.63 -3.79 -23.19
N ARG A 275 -10.32 -4.29 -24.40
CA ARG A 275 -10.20 -3.45 -25.61
C ARG A 275 -11.51 -2.72 -25.95
N ARG A 276 -12.66 -3.40 -25.85
CA ARG A 276 -14.00 -2.78 -26.06
C ARG A 276 -14.35 -1.73 -25.01
N ALA A 277 -13.95 -1.92 -23.75
CA ALA A 277 -14.27 -1.00 -22.67
C ALA A 277 -13.42 0.29 -22.70
N TYR A 278 -12.12 0.19 -23.01
CA TYR A 278 -11.20 1.30 -22.79
C TYR A 278 -10.75 2.06 -24.05
N LEU A 279 -10.64 1.42 -25.22
CA LEU A 279 -10.21 2.11 -26.45
C LEU A 279 -11.14 3.28 -26.86
N PRO A 280 -12.49 3.20 -26.74
CA PRO A 280 -13.36 4.33 -27.06
C PRO A 280 -13.17 5.55 -26.14
N LEU A 281 -12.67 5.37 -24.90
CA LEU A 281 -12.54 6.44 -23.91
C LEU A 281 -11.32 7.34 -24.14
N VAL A 282 -10.41 6.90 -25.02
CA VAL A 282 -9.09 7.51 -25.24
C VAL A 282 -8.87 8.00 -26.68
N ALA A 283 -9.81 7.74 -27.60
CA ALA A 283 -9.69 8.11 -29.02
C ALA A 283 -9.47 9.62 -29.24
N ASP A 284 -10.15 10.47 -28.46
CA ASP A 284 -10.06 11.93 -28.54
C ASP A 284 -9.13 12.53 -27.45
N ARG A 285 -8.11 11.78 -27.00
CA ARG A 285 -7.17 12.19 -25.94
C ARG A 285 -5.73 12.23 -26.46
N LEU A 286 -5.00 13.29 -26.12
CA LEU A 286 -3.57 13.39 -26.38
C LEU A 286 -2.81 12.29 -25.62
N GLU A 287 -1.79 11.71 -26.26
CA GLU A 287 -0.82 10.90 -25.56
C GLU A 287 0.02 11.77 -24.60
N ALA A 288 0.44 11.20 -23.47
CA ALA A 288 1.34 11.87 -22.53
C ALA A 288 2.67 12.31 -23.18
N ARG A 289 3.07 11.71 -24.32
CA ARG A 289 4.27 12.05 -25.10
C ARG A 289 4.11 13.26 -26.02
N GLU A 290 2.87 13.60 -26.38
CA GLU A 290 2.56 14.82 -27.14
C GLU A 290 2.55 16.04 -26.22
N ALA A 291 2.08 15.86 -24.98
CA ALA A 291 1.98 16.93 -23.98
C ALA A 291 3.24 17.10 -23.10
N ALA A 292 4.04 16.05 -22.88
CA ALA A 292 5.16 16.09 -21.93
C ALA A 292 6.37 15.25 -22.36
N ARG A 293 7.57 15.64 -21.88
CA ARG A 293 8.82 14.89 -22.05
C ARG A 293 9.23 14.18 -20.75
N PRO A 294 9.60 12.89 -20.78
CA PRO A 294 10.12 12.20 -19.58
C PRO A 294 11.51 12.73 -19.23
N LEU A 295 11.67 13.23 -18.00
CA LEU A 295 12.91 13.81 -17.50
C LEU A 295 13.80 12.73 -16.84
N ILE A 296 13.38 12.25 -15.68
CA ILE A 296 14.04 11.20 -14.90
C ILE A 296 13.49 9.85 -15.36
N THR A 297 14.37 8.91 -15.75
CA THR A 297 13.99 7.54 -16.15
C THR A 297 15.11 6.56 -15.84
N GLN A 298 14.77 5.28 -15.64
CA GLN A 298 15.73 4.18 -15.51
C GLN A 298 16.81 4.16 -16.61
N ARG A 299 16.47 4.57 -17.85
CA ARG A 299 17.40 4.62 -18.99
C ARG A 299 18.38 5.80 -18.96
N ARG A 300 18.07 6.88 -18.24
CA ARG A 300 18.92 8.08 -18.13
C ARG A 300 19.71 8.10 -16.83
N GLU A 301 19.02 7.91 -15.71
CA GLU A 301 19.53 8.19 -14.37
C GLU A 301 19.80 6.92 -13.54
N GLY A 302 19.44 5.74 -14.04
CA GLY A 302 19.43 4.51 -13.24
C GLY A 302 18.26 4.44 -12.26
N GLY A 303 18.37 3.52 -11.28
CA GLY A 303 17.27 3.13 -10.39
C GLY A 303 16.15 2.37 -11.12
N ARG A 304 15.47 1.41 -10.47
CA ARG A 304 14.24 0.82 -11.04
C ARG A 304 13.04 1.64 -10.60
N LEU A 305 12.98 2.00 -9.31
CA LEU A 305 12.02 2.94 -8.75
C LEU A 305 12.49 4.40 -8.91
N ASN A 306 11.57 5.28 -9.24
CA ASN A 306 11.71 6.74 -9.20
C ASN A 306 10.35 7.29 -8.74
N LEU A 307 10.25 7.80 -7.51
CA LEU A 307 9.00 8.02 -6.77
C LEU A 307 8.89 9.44 -6.18
N GLY A 308 7.65 9.89 -5.99
CA GLY A 308 7.32 11.13 -5.26
C GLY A 308 8.03 12.40 -5.72
N PRO A 309 7.94 12.83 -7.00
CA PRO A 309 8.61 14.05 -7.45
C PRO A 309 8.03 15.31 -6.79
N ALA A 310 8.82 16.00 -5.98
CA ALA A 310 8.47 17.27 -5.34
C ALA A 310 9.28 18.42 -5.97
N ILE A 311 8.61 19.35 -6.65
CA ILE A 311 9.23 20.47 -7.39
C ILE A 311 9.45 21.67 -6.45
N SER A 312 10.57 22.38 -6.59
CA SER A 312 10.86 23.60 -5.82
C SER A 312 9.91 24.76 -6.18
N PRO A 313 9.60 25.69 -5.26
CA PRO A 313 8.71 26.83 -5.52
C PRO A 313 9.13 27.75 -6.69
N ASP A 314 10.42 27.78 -7.03
CA ASP A 314 10.98 28.49 -8.19
C ASP A 314 10.93 27.70 -9.51
N GLY A 315 10.50 26.42 -9.46
CA GLY A 315 10.37 25.52 -10.60
C GLY A 315 11.69 24.96 -11.14
N ARG A 316 12.82 25.15 -10.44
CA ARG A 316 14.17 24.84 -10.98
C ARG A 316 14.73 23.48 -10.56
N GLN A 317 14.24 22.91 -9.48
CA GLN A 317 14.74 21.67 -8.90
C GLN A 317 13.60 20.70 -8.60
N VAL A 318 13.88 19.41 -8.67
CA VAL A 318 12.95 18.34 -8.24
C VAL A 318 13.67 17.43 -7.25
N ALA A 319 13.09 17.29 -6.07
CA ALA A 319 13.45 16.26 -5.10
C ALA A 319 12.66 14.98 -5.44
N TYR A 320 13.30 13.81 -5.37
CA TYR A 320 12.66 12.54 -5.72
C TYR A 320 13.36 11.36 -5.04
N LEU A 321 12.63 10.28 -4.82
CA LEU A 321 13.13 9.05 -4.22
C LEU A 321 13.56 8.06 -5.32
N SER A 322 14.73 7.42 -5.23
CA SER A 322 15.19 6.44 -6.23
C SER A 322 16.17 5.42 -5.67
N GLU A 323 16.23 4.24 -6.30
CA GLU A 323 17.18 3.16 -5.99
C GLU A 323 18.53 3.32 -6.73
N ARG A 324 19.05 4.56 -6.88
CA ARG A 324 20.31 4.77 -7.63
C ARG A 324 21.50 4.05 -6.97
N GLY A 325 21.40 3.77 -5.66
CA GLY A 325 22.37 3.07 -4.82
C GLY A 325 22.26 1.52 -4.77
N PHE A 326 21.58 0.88 -5.73
CA PHE A 326 21.55 -0.58 -5.95
C PHE A 326 20.76 -1.46 -4.94
N LEU A 327 20.46 -1.00 -3.72
CA LEU A 327 19.71 -1.79 -2.71
C LEU A 327 18.62 -1.00 -1.97
N ASP A 328 18.89 0.27 -1.64
CA ASP A 328 17.98 1.10 -0.84
C ASP A 328 17.38 2.24 -1.67
N VAL A 329 16.21 2.71 -1.25
CA VAL A 329 15.64 3.97 -1.73
C VAL A 329 16.37 5.15 -1.06
N GLU A 330 16.99 6.02 -1.86
CA GLU A 330 17.63 7.25 -1.41
C GLU A 330 16.81 8.47 -1.84
N LEU A 331 16.96 9.61 -1.13
CA LEU A 331 16.38 10.88 -1.54
C LEU A 331 17.40 11.69 -2.35
N HIS A 332 17.06 12.03 -3.59
CA HIS A 332 17.91 12.76 -4.53
C HIS A 332 17.31 14.10 -4.95
N LEU A 333 18.14 14.88 -5.65
CA LEU A 333 17.84 16.17 -6.25
C LEU A 333 18.27 16.16 -7.71
N ALA A 334 17.40 16.62 -8.61
CA ALA A 334 17.69 16.82 -10.03
C ALA A 334 17.24 18.21 -10.51
N ASN A 335 17.72 18.61 -11.68
CA ASN A 335 17.26 19.79 -12.40
C ASN A 335 15.84 19.53 -12.95
N ALA A 336 14.87 20.39 -12.63
CA ALA A 336 13.47 20.20 -13.03
C ALA A 336 13.19 20.48 -14.51
N GLU A 337 14.11 21.11 -15.25
CA GLU A 337 13.99 21.30 -16.70
C GLU A 337 14.60 20.15 -17.49
N THR A 338 15.81 19.71 -17.12
CA THR A 338 16.59 18.71 -17.90
C THR A 338 16.40 17.28 -17.42
N GLY A 339 16.10 17.09 -16.13
CA GLY A 339 16.11 15.79 -15.44
C GLY A 339 17.48 15.35 -14.92
N GLU A 340 18.54 16.14 -15.17
CA GLU A 340 19.90 15.79 -14.77
C GLU A 340 20.06 15.74 -13.25
N PHE A 341 20.68 14.66 -12.75
CA PHE A 341 21.01 14.50 -11.35
C PHE A 341 21.98 15.58 -10.85
N VAL A 342 21.59 16.25 -9.76
CA VAL A 342 22.40 17.26 -9.07
C VAL A 342 23.15 16.62 -7.90
N ARG A 343 22.45 15.87 -7.03
CA ARG A 343 23.04 15.18 -5.87
C ARG A 343 22.09 14.21 -5.18
N THR A 344 22.62 13.33 -4.33
CA THR A 344 21.87 12.72 -3.22
C THR A 344 21.75 13.72 -2.06
N LEU A 345 20.58 13.76 -1.42
CA LEU A 345 20.25 14.58 -0.24
C LEU A 345 20.26 13.75 1.05
N VAL A 346 19.71 12.53 1.01
CA VAL A 346 19.74 11.55 2.11
C VAL A 346 20.04 10.19 1.51
N ARG A 347 21.01 9.47 2.08
CA ARG A 347 21.44 8.15 1.59
C ARG A 347 20.58 7.02 2.14
N GLY A 348 20.69 5.86 1.52
CA GLY A 348 20.07 4.61 1.99
C GLY A 348 20.51 4.22 3.40
N THR A 349 19.64 3.52 4.12
CA THR A 349 19.81 3.08 5.51
C THR A 349 21.00 2.12 5.69
N ALA A 350 21.37 1.39 4.63
CA ALA A 350 22.57 0.56 4.55
C ALA A 350 23.90 1.35 4.58
N PHE A 351 23.87 2.65 4.30
CA PHE A 351 25.05 3.53 4.28
C PHE A 351 24.97 4.70 5.26
N ASP A 352 23.77 5.10 5.69
CA ASP A 352 23.53 6.06 6.76
C ASP A 352 22.56 5.47 7.80
N PRO A 353 23.05 5.00 8.96
CA PRO A 353 22.23 4.36 10.00
C PRO A 353 21.32 5.36 10.76
N HIS A 354 21.22 6.60 10.28
CA HIS A 354 20.43 7.65 10.89
C HIS A 354 18.92 7.50 10.67
N PHE A 355 18.45 6.67 9.72
CA PHE A 355 17.03 6.31 9.57
C PHE A 355 16.85 4.81 9.30
N SER A 356 15.68 4.26 9.62
CA SER A 356 15.31 2.86 9.27
C SER A 356 14.35 2.77 8.07
N SER A 357 13.69 3.87 7.70
CA SER A 357 13.10 4.09 6.37
C SER A 357 12.95 5.60 6.11
N LEU A 358 12.90 5.98 4.83
CA LEU A 358 12.59 7.34 4.35
C LEU A 358 11.09 7.55 4.06
N ARG A 359 10.21 6.65 4.52
CA ARG A 359 8.73 6.72 4.33
C ARG A 359 8.31 6.93 2.87
N TYR A 360 8.99 6.18 2.00
CA TYR A 360 8.97 6.34 0.55
C TYR A 360 7.64 6.00 -0.12
N ILE A 361 6.72 5.31 0.58
CA ILE A 361 5.37 5.05 0.09
C ILE A 361 4.46 6.26 0.28
N TYR A 362 4.71 7.09 1.30
CA TYR A 362 3.83 8.21 1.66
C TYR A 362 4.22 9.52 0.98
N SER A 363 5.51 9.91 0.98
CA SER A 363 5.99 11.11 0.27
C SER A 363 7.53 11.18 0.20
N ALA A 364 8.08 11.87 -0.81
CA ALA A 364 9.48 12.31 -0.79
C ALA A 364 9.73 13.58 0.04
N GLY A 365 8.66 14.18 0.57
CA GLY A 365 8.68 15.42 1.31
C GLY A 365 8.20 16.63 0.51
N THR A 366 8.40 17.81 1.10
CA THR A 366 7.85 19.10 0.68
C THR A 366 8.89 20.20 0.80
N TRP A 367 8.83 21.19 -0.09
CA TRP A 367 9.75 22.32 -0.11
C TRP A 367 9.27 23.48 0.75
N ALA A 368 10.19 24.10 1.48
CA ALA A 368 9.95 25.39 2.09
C ALA A 368 9.86 26.49 1.01
N PRO A 369 9.10 27.57 1.27
CA PRO A 369 8.99 28.72 0.35
C PRO A 369 10.33 29.42 0.04
N ASP A 370 11.40 29.13 0.81
CA ASP A 370 12.75 29.69 0.61
C ASP A 370 13.61 29.00 -0.47
N ASN A 371 13.11 27.94 -1.13
CA ASN A 371 13.83 27.18 -2.16
C ASN A 371 15.17 26.57 -1.69
N ARG A 372 15.31 26.33 -0.38
CA ARG A 372 16.56 25.84 0.24
C ARG A 372 16.32 24.77 1.31
N ARG A 373 15.23 24.84 2.06
CA ARG A 373 14.82 23.79 2.98
C ARG A 373 13.85 22.82 2.31
N LEU A 374 14.03 21.54 2.57
CA LEU A 374 13.05 20.48 2.30
C LEU A 374 12.67 19.83 3.64
N ALA A 375 11.44 19.34 3.78
CA ALA A 375 11.01 18.56 4.92
C ALA A 375 10.39 17.24 4.49
N PHE A 376 10.69 16.15 5.19
CA PHE A 376 10.23 14.80 4.86
C PHE A 376 9.99 13.99 6.14
N SER A 377 9.20 12.92 6.04
CA SER A 377 9.02 11.96 7.11
C SER A 377 10.06 10.84 7.03
N ALA A 378 10.51 10.34 8.18
CA ALA A 378 11.41 9.20 8.24
C ALA A 378 11.18 8.39 9.52
N GLN A 379 11.44 7.09 9.46
CA GLN A 379 11.33 6.22 10.63
C GLN A 379 12.61 6.29 11.47
N ARG A 380 12.48 6.51 12.79
CA ARG A 380 13.61 6.57 13.73
C ARG A 380 13.32 5.84 15.03
N GLY A 381 13.43 4.51 14.97
CA GLY A 381 13.17 3.59 16.08
C GLY A 381 11.70 3.18 16.12
N ARG A 382 11.04 3.35 17.27
CA ARG A 382 9.63 2.95 17.46
C ARG A 382 8.59 3.82 16.75
N SER A 383 8.99 5.00 16.25
CA SER A 383 8.08 5.98 15.66
C SER A 383 8.76 6.70 14.50
N ASP A 384 7.95 7.43 13.74
CA ASP A 384 8.46 8.41 12.80
C ASP A 384 8.98 9.68 13.48
N VAL A 385 9.72 10.44 12.68
CA VAL A 385 10.16 11.81 12.89
C VAL A 385 9.85 12.62 11.64
N LEU A 386 9.51 13.89 11.82
CA LEU A 386 9.57 14.87 10.74
C LEU A 386 10.98 15.47 10.71
N VAL A 387 11.57 15.54 9.54
CA VAL A 387 12.97 15.92 9.35
C VAL A 387 13.03 17.11 8.41
N THR A 388 13.78 18.15 8.78
CA THR A 388 14.10 19.28 7.90
C THR A 388 15.56 19.23 7.46
N LEU A 389 15.85 19.49 6.18
CA LEU A 389 17.19 19.43 5.60
C LEU A 389 17.50 20.65 4.71
N ASP A 390 18.78 21.00 4.58
CA ASP A 390 19.29 22.02 3.67
C ASP A 390 19.76 21.39 2.34
N THR A 391 19.09 21.71 1.23
CA THR A 391 19.32 21.04 -0.07
C THR A 391 20.65 21.41 -0.72
N ARG A 392 21.19 22.60 -0.40
CA ARG A 392 22.46 23.10 -0.92
C ARG A 392 23.67 22.41 -0.28
N THR A 393 23.52 21.90 0.94
CA THR A 393 24.58 21.20 1.68
C THR A 393 24.34 19.70 1.85
N ALA A 394 23.08 19.23 1.72
CA ALA A 394 22.61 17.92 2.16
C ALA A 394 22.92 17.65 3.64
N ARG A 395 22.53 18.61 4.50
CA ARG A 395 22.62 18.49 5.96
C ARG A 395 21.24 18.48 6.56
N ILE A 396 20.99 17.53 7.47
CA ILE A 396 19.84 17.59 8.37
C ILE A 396 19.99 18.84 9.25
N LEU A 397 18.91 19.62 9.38
CA LEU A 397 18.85 20.85 10.17
C LEU A 397 18.23 20.60 11.54
N ARG A 398 17.09 19.89 11.57
CA ARG A 398 16.36 19.53 12.79
C ARG A 398 15.44 18.33 12.54
N GLU A 399 15.50 17.36 13.45
CA GLU A 399 14.50 16.31 13.65
C GLU A 399 13.42 16.80 14.64
N TYR A 400 12.17 16.43 14.40
CA TYR A 400 11.03 16.70 15.27
C TYR A 400 10.30 15.39 15.58
N ARG A 401 10.15 15.08 16.87
CA ARG A 401 9.30 13.97 17.37
C ARG A 401 7.97 14.53 17.82
N VAL A 402 6.89 13.84 17.48
CA VAL A 402 5.52 14.21 17.86
C VAL A 402 5.01 13.13 18.84
N PRO A 403 4.96 13.40 20.15
CA PRO A 403 4.52 12.41 21.13
C PRO A 403 3.09 11.92 20.86
N GLY A 404 2.88 10.61 20.91
CA GLY A 404 1.58 9.97 20.67
C GLY A 404 1.23 9.71 19.20
N VAL A 405 2.04 10.19 18.25
CA VAL A 405 1.89 9.89 16.82
C VAL A 405 2.89 8.80 16.42
N GLY A 406 2.39 7.69 15.87
CA GLY A 406 3.21 6.55 15.45
C GLY A 406 3.85 6.77 14.08
N GLU A 407 3.05 7.24 13.12
CA GLU A 407 3.48 7.51 11.74
C GLU A 407 3.19 8.94 11.30
N ILE A 408 4.06 9.47 10.45
CA ILE A 408 3.98 10.83 9.90
C ILE A 408 4.01 10.72 8.37
N GLY A 409 2.92 11.16 7.73
CA GLY A 409 2.72 11.14 6.29
C GLY A 409 2.51 12.53 5.70
N ASN A 410 2.82 12.65 4.41
CA ASN A 410 2.45 13.79 3.55
C ASN A 410 2.63 15.19 4.19
N PRO A 411 3.84 15.58 4.62
CA PRO A 411 4.07 16.93 5.13
C PRO A 411 3.89 18.00 4.03
N THR A 412 3.42 19.19 4.42
CA THR A 412 3.30 20.39 3.60
C THR A 412 3.72 21.64 4.39
N TRP A 413 4.53 22.52 3.80
CA TRP A 413 4.95 23.78 4.45
C TRP A 413 3.86 24.85 4.38
N SER A 414 3.72 25.65 5.43
CA SER A 414 2.99 26.92 5.35
C SER A 414 3.72 27.91 4.43
N PRO A 415 3.00 28.80 3.70
CA PRO A 415 3.62 29.79 2.82
C PRO A 415 4.54 30.81 3.53
N ASP A 416 4.45 30.94 4.85
CA ASP A 416 5.35 31.78 5.67
C ASP A 416 6.65 31.05 6.10
N GLY A 417 6.75 29.73 5.88
CA GLY A 417 7.92 28.93 6.24
C GLY A 417 8.13 28.70 7.75
N GLN A 418 7.09 28.88 8.58
CA GLN A 418 7.13 28.74 10.05
C GLN A 418 6.45 27.47 10.58
N THR A 419 5.47 26.93 9.85
CA THR A 419 4.68 25.74 10.22
C THR A 419 4.84 24.64 9.17
N ILE A 420 4.74 23.37 9.58
CA ILE A 420 4.50 22.25 8.66
C ILE A 420 3.22 21.53 9.11
N VAL A 421 2.30 21.29 8.18
CA VAL A 421 1.13 20.44 8.42
C VAL A 421 1.39 19.06 7.83
N PHE A 422 0.95 18.01 8.52
CA PHE A 422 1.16 16.61 8.12
C PHE A 422 -0.01 15.75 8.60
N SER A 423 -0.15 14.56 8.02
CA SER A 423 -1.07 13.52 8.48
C SER A 423 -0.37 12.65 9.51
N GLY A 424 -0.90 12.59 10.73
CA GLY A 424 -0.35 11.78 11.82
C GLY A 424 -1.27 10.63 12.16
N LEU A 425 -0.75 9.39 12.21
CA LEU A 425 -1.51 8.22 12.68
C LEU A 425 -1.34 8.07 14.20
N ALA A 426 -2.45 8.10 14.94
CA ALA A 426 -2.48 7.95 16.39
C ALA A 426 -3.70 7.12 16.82
N GLY A 427 -3.51 6.10 17.67
CA GLY A 427 -4.61 5.25 18.17
C GLY A 427 -5.43 4.55 17.08
N GLY A 428 -4.83 4.27 15.91
CA GLY A 428 -5.49 3.67 14.76
C GLY A 428 -6.33 4.61 13.88
N MET A 429 -6.22 5.94 14.04
CA MET A 429 -6.92 6.94 13.22
C MET A 429 -5.94 8.04 12.75
N SER A 430 -5.95 8.40 11.47
CA SER A 430 -5.11 9.50 10.97
C SER A 430 -5.83 10.85 11.02
N ASN A 431 -5.18 11.85 11.60
CA ASN A 431 -5.68 13.21 11.71
C ASN A 431 -4.61 14.20 11.23
N LEU A 432 -5.01 15.44 10.88
CA LEU A 432 -4.06 16.49 10.55
C LEU A 432 -3.44 17.10 11.80
N TYR A 433 -2.15 17.41 11.73
CA TYR A 433 -1.39 18.09 12.78
C TYR A 433 -0.57 19.24 12.19
N ALA A 434 -0.44 20.35 12.91
CA ALA A 434 0.44 21.47 12.59
C ALA A 434 1.61 21.53 13.57
N LEU A 435 2.83 21.37 13.08
CA LEU A 435 4.09 21.55 13.81
C LEU A 435 4.60 22.99 13.64
N ASP A 436 4.75 23.70 14.76
CA ASP A 436 5.50 24.95 14.81
C ASP A 436 7.01 24.65 14.82
N LEU A 437 7.77 25.25 13.89
CA LEU A 437 9.20 24.94 13.71
C LEU A 437 10.14 25.70 14.65
N GLY A 438 9.66 26.74 15.34
CA GLY A 438 10.45 27.45 16.35
C GLY A 438 10.53 26.62 17.62
N THR A 439 9.37 26.45 18.26
CA THR A 439 9.16 25.64 19.46
C THR A 439 9.45 24.16 19.22
N GLY A 440 9.04 23.62 18.06
CA GLY A 440 8.99 22.18 17.81
C GLY A 440 7.77 21.49 18.43
N GLN A 441 6.73 22.23 18.80
CA GLN A 441 5.46 21.69 19.31
C GLN A 441 4.47 21.45 18.17
N ALA A 442 3.70 20.36 18.24
CA ALA A 442 2.62 20.07 17.30
C ALA A 442 1.25 20.23 17.97
N ARG A 443 0.31 20.87 17.26
CA ARG A 443 -1.13 20.88 17.61
C ARG A 443 -1.91 20.01 16.64
N GLN A 444 -2.92 19.32 17.13
CA GLN A 444 -3.89 18.61 16.29
C GLN A 444 -4.83 19.65 15.62
N LEU A 445 -5.23 19.40 14.36
CA LEU A 445 -6.10 20.27 13.56
C LEU A 445 -7.49 19.66 13.34
N THR A 446 -7.56 18.35 13.06
CA THR A 446 -8.80 17.58 12.91
C THR A 446 -8.88 16.52 14.00
N GLN A 447 -10.10 16.14 14.41
CA GLN A 447 -10.31 15.16 15.49
C GLN A 447 -11.63 14.41 15.33
N ASP A 448 -11.68 13.46 14.40
CA ASP A 448 -12.76 12.46 14.34
C ASP A 448 -12.24 11.07 13.88
N ARG A 449 -13.14 10.21 13.38
CA ARG A 449 -12.84 8.83 12.97
C ARG A 449 -12.59 8.66 11.47
N PHE A 450 -12.60 9.73 10.68
CA PHE A 450 -12.28 9.69 9.26
C PHE A 450 -10.79 10.02 9.08
N GLY A 451 -10.07 9.21 8.32
CA GLY A 451 -8.64 9.44 8.07
C GLY A 451 -8.42 10.67 7.20
N ASP A 452 -7.59 11.60 7.67
CA ASP A 452 -7.31 12.88 7.00
C ASP A 452 -5.89 12.93 6.42
N LEU A 453 -5.79 12.82 5.10
CA LEU A 453 -4.58 12.54 4.35
C LEU A 453 -4.16 13.68 3.41
N HIS A 454 -2.89 13.70 3.01
CA HIS A 454 -2.36 14.56 1.94
C HIS A 454 -2.76 16.06 2.07
N PRO A 455 -2.41 16.74 3.17
CA PRO A 455 -2.66 18.17 3.32
C PRO A 455 -1.85 19.01 2.32
N SER A 456 -2.45 20.06 1.77
CA SER A 456 -1.83 21.05 0.88
C SER A 456 -2.34 22.46 1.20
N TYR A 457 -1.42 23.38 1.51
CA TYR A 457 -1.74 24.77 1.85
C TYR A 457 -2.14 25.60 0.62
N SER A 458 -3.17 26.44 0.77
CA SER A 458 -3.45 27.51 -0.19
C SER A 458 -2.27 28.49 -0.25
N PRO A 459 -1.97 29.12 -1.41
CA PRO A 459 -0.87 30.07 -1.53
C PRO A 459 -0.95 31.30 -0.61
N ASP A 460 -2.14 31.62 -0.09
CA ASP A 460 -2.35 32.69 0.89
C ASP A 460 -2.29 32.23 2.36
N GLY A 461 -2.06 30.93 2.60
CA GLY A 461 -1.92 30.32 3.91
C GLY A 461 -3.21 30.17 4.73
N ARG A 462 -4.36 30.58 4.19
CA ARG A 462 -5.64 30.61 4.94
C ARG A 462 -6.41 29.30 4.94
N THR A 463 -6.22 28.46 3.93
CA THR A 463 -6.94 27.19 3.77
C THR A 463 -5.94 26.05 3.63
N ILE A 464 -6.29 24.88 4.16
CA ILE A 464 -5.62 23.61 3.85
C ILE A 464 -6.63 22.73 3.10
N ALA A 465 -6.29 22.31 1.89
CA ALA A 465 -6.99 21.23 1.20
C ALA A 465 -6.41 19.89 1.66
N PHE A 466 -7.24 18.87 1.84
CA PHE A 466 -6.80 17.55 2.29
C PHE A 466 -7.80 16.46 1.89
N VAL A 467 -7.30 15.24 1.69
CA VAL A 467 -8.08 14.04 1.41
C VAL A 467 -8.77 13.57 2.70
N THR A 468 -10.02 13.13 2.61
CA THR A 468 -10.78 12.59 3.74
C THR A 468 -11.86 11.60 3.28
N GLU A 469 -12.28 10.72 4.19
CA GLU A 469 -13.37 9.75 4.01
C GLU A 469 -14.77 10.34 4.29
N ARG A 470 -14.86 11.64 4.62
CA ARG A 470 -16.11 12.35 4.92
C ARG A 470 -16.97 12.57 3.67
N GLY A 471 -18.27 12.29 3.80
CA GLY A 471 -19.26 12.56 2.76
C GLY A 471 -20.70 12.43 3.27
N THR A 472 -21.68 12.88 2.48
CA THR A 472 -23.13 12.74 2.76
C THR A 472 -23.60 11.29 2.85
N ASP A 473 -22.80 10.40 2.30
CA ASP A 473 -22.93 8.95 2.23
C ASP A 473 -21.97 8.23 3.20
N ALA A 474 -21.10 8.93 3.93
CA ALA A 474 -20.32 8.33 5.00
C ALA A 474 -21.17 8.10 6.27
N ASP A 475 -20.90 7.01 6.98
CA ASP A 475 -21.47 6.67 8.28
C ASP A 475 -20.57 5.64 8.99
N VAL A 476 -19.72 6.09 9.91
CA VAL A 476 -18.82 5.21 10.69
C VAL A 476 -19.62 4.27 11.60
N ALA A 477 -20.79 4.69 12.09
CA ALA A 477 -21.65 3.82 12.91
C ALA A 477 -22.28 2.68 12.08
N ALA A 478 -22.31 2.79 10.75
CA ALA A 478 -22.62 1.72 9.80
C ALA A 478 -21.38 1.10 9.10
N LEU A 479 -20.16 1.56 9.41
CA LEU A 479 -18.90 1.23 8.69
C LEU A 479 -18.94 1.54 7.18
N ARG A 480 -19.57 2.65 6.79
CA ARG A 480 -19.68 3.08 5.40
C ARG A 480 -18.81 4.32 5.19
N PHE A 481 -17.91 4.28 4.22
CA PHE A 481 -16.97 5.36 3.89
C PHE A 481 -17.32 5.91 2.50
N SER A 482 -17.08 7.20 2.24
CA SER A 482 -17.62 7.85 1.03
C SER A 482 -16.74 7.71 -0.23
N GLY A 483 -15.69 6.89 -0.15
CA GLY A 483 -14.49 7.04 -0.97
C GLY A 483 -13.71 8.31 -0.57
N TYR A 484 -12.46 8.38 -1.01
CA TYR A 484 -11.60 9.54 -0.83
C TYR A 484 -12.10 10.79 -1.56
N ARG A 485 -12.29 11.88 -0.81
CA ARG A 485 -12.76 13.20 -1.27
C ARG A 485 -11.87 14.30 -0.71
N ILE A 486 -11.86 15.48 -1.32
CA ILE A 486 -11.16 16.62 -0.72
C ILE A 486 -12.10 17.41 0.20
N ALA A 487 -11.59 17.77 1.37
CA ALA A 487 -12.15 18.79 2.25
C ALA A 487 -11.19 19.97 2.39
N LEU A 488 -11.73 21.10 2.85
CA LEU A 488 -11.04 22.37 3.01
C LEU A 488 -11.17 22.79 4.48
N LEU A 489 -10.05 22.92 5.17
CA LEU A 489 -9.95 23.41 6.55
C LEU A 489 -9.54 24.89 6.53
N ASP A 490 -10.33 25.76 7.17
CA ASP A 490 -9.95 27.14 7.44
C ASP A 490 -8.96 27.20 8.62
N VAL A 491 -7.79 27.79 8.38
CA VAL A 491 -6.63 27.71 9.29
C VAL A 491 -6.83 28.54 10.57
N ALA A 492 -7.67 29.57 10.52
CA ALA A 492 -7.92 30.49 11.63
C ALA A 492 -9.04 30.02 12.57
N THR A 493 -10.07 29.38 12.02
CA THR A 493 -11.26 28.92 12.75
C THR A 493 -11.30 27.40 13.01
N GLY A 494 -10.50 26.62 12.27
CA GLY A 494 -10.54 25.16 12.29
C GLY A 494 -11.77 24.55 11.60
N GLN A 495 -12.61 25.35 10.93
CA GLN A 495 -13.81 24.84 10.28
C GLN A 495 -13.47 24.01 9.03
N VAL A 496 -13.97 22.78 8.98
CA VAL A 496 -13.86 21.87 7.84
C VAL A 496 -15.13 21.92 7.00
N ARG A 497 -14.98 22.01 5.67
CA ARG A 497 -16.08 21.89 4.70
C ARG A 497 -15.64 21.03 3.51
N MET A 498 -16.55 20.24 2.95
CA MET A 498 -16.24 19.45 1.74
C MET A 498 -16.00 20.36 0.53
N ALA A 499 -15.10 19.95 -0.37
CA ALA A 499 -14.98 20.55 -1.69
C ALA A 499 -16.18 20.14 -2.58
N PRO A 500 -16.67 21.01 -3.48
CA PRO A 500 -17.80 20.70 -4.35
C PRO A 500 -17.42 19.71 -5.46
N GLN A 501 -18.42 18.98 -5.98
CA GLN A 501 -18.35 18.18 -7.22
C GLN A 501 -17.36 16.98 -7.24
N MET A 502 -17.06 16.36 -6.09
CA MET A 502 -16.07 15.26 -5.98
C MET A 502 -16.65 13.84 -5.82
N ALA A 503 -17.93 13.64 -6.14
CA ALA A 503 -18.56 12.32 -6.04
C ALA A 503 -18.14 11.38 -7.19
N GLY A 504 -18.01 10.08 -6.90
CA GLY A 504 -17.71 9.04 -7.91
C GLY A 504 -16.26 8.95 -8.37
N SER A 505 -15.35 9.71 -7.75
CA SER A 505 -13.90 9.70 -8.00
C SER A 505 -13.14 9.33 -6.72
N HIS A 506 -11.94 8.77 -6.86
CA HIS A 506 -11.00 8.54 -5.75
C HIS A 506 -10.00 9.70 -5.72
N ASN A 507 -10.36 10.77 -5.00
CA ASN A 507 -9.69 12.07 -5.06
C ASN A 507 -8.48 12.07 -4.11
N ILE A 508 -7.26 12.18 -4.64
CA ILE A 508 -6.00 12.08 -3.88
C ILE A 508 -5.01 13.18 -4.26
N ASN A 509 -4.12 13.54 -3.32
CA ASN A 509 -3.05 14.52 -3.49
C ASN A 509 -3.53 15.88 -4.06
N PRO A 510 -4.38 16.62 -3.32
CA PRO A 510 -4.92 17.90 -3.76
C PRO A 510 -3.81 18.95 -3.96
N GLU A 511 -3.70 19.53 -5.15
CA GLU A 511 -2.70 20.58 -5.43
C GLU A 511 -3.35 21.90 -5.85
N TRP A 512 -2.96 22.99 -5.19
CA TRP A 512 -3.49 24.32 -5.46
C TRP A 512 -2.90 24.95 -6.73
N THR A 513 -3.73 25.69 -7.47
CA THR A 513 -3.21 26.63 -8.47
C THR A 513 -2.36 27.70 -7.80
N ARG A 514 -1.36 28.23 -8.53
CA ARG A 514 -0.47 29.30 -8.04
C ARG A 514 -1.20 30.59 -7.63
N ASP A 515 -2.42 30.82 -8.14
CA ASP A 515 -3.27 31.95 -7.76
C ASP A 515 -4.29 31.63 -6.65
N GLY A 516 -4.30 30.39 -6.13
CA GLY A 516 -5.18 29.92 -5.06
C GLY A 516 -6.66 29.79 -5.44
N ARG A 517 -7.02 29.87 -6.72
CA ARG A 517 -8.42 29.84 -7.20
C ARG A 517 -8.93 28.47 -7.62
N GLY A 518 -8.03 27.54 -7.91
CA GLY A 518 -8.35 26.18 -8.33
C GLY A 518 -7.55 25.14 -7.54
N LEU A 519 -8.01 23.91 -7.66
CA LEU A 519 -7.41 22.72 -7.07
C LEU A 519 -7.47 21.60 -8.11
N PHE A 520 -6.44 20.77 -8.17
CA PHE A 520 -6.35 19.56 -9.00
C PHE A 520 -6.18 18.32 -8.15
#